data_AF-A0A967PXQ2-F1
#
_entry.id   AF-A0A967PXQ2-F1
#
_cell.length_a   1.000
_cell.length_b   1.000
_cell.length_c   1.000
_cell.angle_alpha   90.00
_cell.angle_beta   90.00
_cell.angle_gamma   90.00
#
_symmetry.space_group_name_H-M   'P 1'
#
loop_
_entity.id
_entity.type
_entity.pdbx_description
1 polymer ?
#
loop_
_entity_poly.entity_id
_entity_poly.type
_entity_poly.pdbx_seq_one_letter_code
_entity_poly.pdbx_strand_id
1 'polypeptide(L)'
;MHDIEKAFEEEVERLQNRKIDERELEKIKNQLKSEFVTKLERVYHKAEYLCFYTMFFSDPHLLYKELDRFMEITPANIQQAAQTYLTRENRSVIEVYPHSN
;
A
#
# COMPACT_ATOMS: atom_id res chain seq x y z
N MET A 1 -23.06 7.15 -8.57
CA MET A 1 -21.85 6.62 -9.25
C MET A 1 -20.84 7.72 -9.47
N HIS A 2 -21.25 8.84 -10.08
CA HIS A 2 -20.46 10.07 -10.13
C HIS A 2 -19.98 10.54 -8.75
N ASP A 3 -20.80 10.33 -7.70
CA ASP A 3 -20.43 10.72 -6.32
C ASP A 3 -19.28 9.90 -5.73
N ILE A 4 -19.15 8.61 -6.09
CA ILE A 4 -18.08 7.74 -5.57
C ILE A 4 -16.77 8.11 -6.25
N GLU A 5 -16.80 8.31 -7.57
CA GLU A 5 -15.64 8.76 -8.33
C GLU A 5 -15.14 10.10 -7.83
N LYS A 6 -16.05 11.06 -7.62
CA LYS A 6 -15.71 12.37 -7.09
C LYS A 6 -15.11 12.29 -5.68
N ALA A 7 -15.70 11.51 -4.77
CA ALA A 7 -15.14 11.34 -3.43
C ALA A 7 -13.75 10.69 -3.45
N PHE A 8 -13.50 9.76 -4.38
CA PHE A 8 -12.18 9.17 -4.57
C PHE A 8 -11.17 10.22 -5.08
N GLU A 9 -11.55 11.04 -6.06
CA GLU A 9 -10.71 12.13 -6.56
C GLU A 9 -10.36 13.14 -5.46
N GLU A 10 -11.34 13.55 -4.64
CA GLU A 10 -11.12 14.45 -3.51
C GLU A 10 -10.11 13.88 -2.50
N GLU A 11 -10.17 12.58 -2.21
CA GLU A 11 -9.21 11.94 -1.31
C GLU A 11 -7.80 11.81 -1.92
N VAL A 12 -7.70 11.52 -3.23
CA VAL A 12 -6.41 11.52 -3.93
C VAL A 12 -5.80 12.92 -3.91
N GLU A 13 -6.57 13.95 -4.24
CA GLU A 13 -6.11 15.35 -4.18
C GLU A 13 -5.70 15.74 -2.76
N ARG A 14 -6.45 15.31 -1.73
CA ARG A 14 -6.08 15.53 -0.33
C ARG A 14 -4.71 14.93 -0.03
N LEU A 15 -4.46 13.68 -0.41
CA LEU A 15 -3.18 12.99 -0.16
C LEU A 15 -2.01 13.62 -0.92
N GLN A 16 -2.27 14.18 -2.11
CA GLN A 16 -1.26 14.90 -2.88
C GLN A 16 -0.91 16.26 -2.26
N ASN A 17 -1.91 16.98 -1.74
CA ASN A 17 -1.74 18.36 -1.27
C ASN A 17 -1.44 18.47 0.23
N ARG A 18 -1.84 17.47 1.02
CA ARG A 18 -1.71 17.46 2.48
C ARG A 18 -1.11 16.15 2.96
N LYS A 19 -0.06 16.25 3.78
CA LYS A 19 0.50 15.10 4.50
C LYS A 19 -0.56 14.47 5.40
N ILE A 20 -0.56 13.14 5.46
CA ILE A 20 -1.34 12.42 6.46
C ILE A 20 -0.87 12.78 7.87
N ASP A 21 -1.75 12.62 8.85
CA ASP A 21 -1.43 12.87 10.24
C ASP A 21 -0.46 11.81 10.78
N GLU A 22 0.45 12.20 11.68
CA GLU A 22 1.41 11.26 12.26
C GLU A 22 0.72 10.15 13.06
N ARG A 23 -0.40 10.44 13.73
CA ARG A 23 -1.18 9.45 14.47
C ARG A 23 -1.86 8.46 13.53
N GLU A 24 -2.32 8.93 12.37
CA GLU A 24 -2.91 8.09 11.33
C GLU A 24 -1.85 7.13 10.76
N LEU A 25 -0.66 7.67 10.44
CA LEU A 25 0.46 6.85 10.00
C LEU A 25 0.87 5.81 11.05
N GLU A 26 0.96 6.20 12.32
CA GLU A 26 1.32 5.29 13.40
C GLU A 26 0.29 4.18 13.57
N LYS A 27 -1.01 4.49 13.42
CA LYS A 27 -2.07 3.48 13.40
C LYS A 27 -1.87 2.47 12.27
N ILE A 28 -1.58 2.94 11.05
CA ILE A 28 -1.32 2.09 9.88
C ILE A 28 -0.08 1.22 10.12
N LYS A 29 1.01 1.79 10.64
CA LYS A 29 2.24 1.04 10.96
C LYS A 29 1.97 -0.09 11.97
N ASN A 30 1.16 0.16 12.98
CA ASN A 30 0.80 -0.87 13.96
C ASN A 30 -0.06 -1.98 13.38
N GLN A 31 -0.97 -1.66 12.45
CA GLN A 31 -1.72 -2.67 11.70
C GLN A 31 -0.78 -3.53 10.84
N LEU A 32 0.13 -2.90 10.08
CA LEU A 32 1.11 -3.61 9.26
C LEU A 32 2.01 -4.54 10.08
N LYS A 33 2.50 -4.11 11.26
CA LYS A 33 3.26 -4.97 12.17
C LYS A 33 2.48 -6.22 12.55
N SER A 34 1.22 -6.05 12.96
CA SER A 34 0.36 -7.16 13.38
C SER A 34 0.11 -8.14 12.23
N GLU A 35 -0.21 -7.63 11.04
CA GLU A 35 -0.43 -8.44 9.85
C GLU A 35 0.84 -9.20 9.42
N PHE A 36 2.00 -8.54 9.48
CA PHE A 36 3.28 -9.14 9.11
C PHE A 36 3.64 -10.31 10.03
N VAL A 37 3.53 -10.11 11.36
CA VAL A 37 3.77 -11.17 12.35
C VAL A 37 2.80 -12.33 12.13
N THR A 38 1.50 -12.03 12.02
CA THR A 38 0.45 -13.05 11.84
C THR A 38 0.65 -13.86 10.56
N LYS A 39 1.04 -13.23 9.45
CA LYS A 39 1.32 -13.92 8.19
C LYS A 39 2.50 -14.89 8.36
N LEU A 40 3.58 -14.45 8.99
CA LEU A 40 4.79 -15.27 9.15
C LEU A 40 4.66 -16.38 10.19
N GLU A 41 3.60 -16.44 11.00
CA GLU A 41 3.34 -17.60 11.85
C GLU A 41 3.16 -18.89 11.04
N ARG A 42 2.62 -18.78 9.82
CA ARG A 42 2.42 -19.94 8.94
C ARG A 42 3.68 -20.24 8.13
N VAL A 43 4.14 -21.49 8.21
CA VAL A 43 5.32 -22.00 7.46
C VAL A 43 5.17 -21.78 5.95
N TYR A 44 3.96 -21.96 5.41
CA TYR A 44 3.68 -21.71 4.00
C TYR A 44 4.00 -20.28 3.57
N HIS A 45 3.52 -19.26 4.31
CA HIS A 45 3.76 -17.87 3.97
C HIS A 45 5.24 -17.49 4.11
N LYS A 46 5.95 -18.02 5.13
CA LYS A 46 7.40 -17.87 5.23
C LYS A 46 8.12 -18.37 3.98
N ALA A 47 7.78 -19.56 3.50
CA ALA A 47 8.37 -20.14 2.30
C ALA A 47 8.04 -19.32 1.04
N GLU A 48 6.80 -18.86 0.92
CA GLU A 48 6.33 -17.99 -0.18
C GLU A 48 7.12 -16.68 -0.25
N TYR A 49 7.31 -15.99 0.88
CA TYR A 49 8.10 -14.76 0.95
C TYR A 49 9.58 -15.01 0.63
N LEU A 50 10.19 -16.06 1.18
CA LEU A 50 11.59 -16.40 0.89
C LEU A 50 11.79 -16.70 -0.61
N CYS A 51 10.85 -17.42 -1.22
CA CYS A 51 10.85 -17.69 -2.65
C CYS A 51 10.72 -16.39 -3.47
N PHE A 52 9.76 -15.53 -3.12
CA PHE A 52 9.56 -14.23 -3.77
C PHE A 52 10.84 -13.39 -3.75
N TYR A 53 11.45 -13.22 -2.58
CA TYR A 53 12.65 -12.41 -2.43
C TYR A 53 13.87 -13.01 -3.13
N THR A 54 14.01 -14.33 -3.11
CA THR A 54 15.07 -15.01 -3.88
C THR A 54 14.87 -14.82 -5.39
N MET A 55 13.64 -14.97 -5.87
CA MET A 55 13.36 -14.95 -7.31
C MET A 55 13.46 -13.54 -7.92
N PHE A 56 12.89 -12.54 -7.25
CA PHE A 56 12.83 -11.18 -7.79
C PHE A 56 14.01 -10.30 -7.39
N PHE A 57 14.66 -10.60 -6.26
CA PHE A 57 15.72 -9.75 -5.72
C PHE A 57 17.03 -10.49 -5.46
N SER A 58 17.09 -11.81 -5.73
CA SER A 58 18.27 -12.65 -5.49
C SER A 58 18.81 -12.62 -4.05
N ASP A 59 17.97 -12.20 -3.09
CA ASP A 59 18.35 -12.11 -1.69
C ASP A 59 17.14 -12.43 -0.77
N PRO A 60 17.03 -13.68 -0.26
CA PRO A 60 15.96 -14.04 0.68
C PRO A 60 16.02 -13.27 2.00
N HIS A 61 17.16 -12.70 2.38
CA HIS A 61 17.31 -11.98 3.64
C HIS A 61 16.57 -10.63 3.66
N LEU A 62 16.12 -10.15 2.50
CA LEU A 62 15.28 -8.95 2.42
C LEU A 62 13.96 -9.09 3.19
N LEU A 63 13.44 -10.31 3.36
CA LEU A 63 12.28 -10.57 4.22
C LEU A 63 12.50 -10.03 5.64
N TYR A 64 13.70 -10.18 6.19
CA TYR A 64 14.00 -9.75 7.56
C TYR A 64 14.12 -8.23 7.69
N LYS A 65 14.30 -7.51 6.57
CA LYS A 65 14.41 -6.04 6.53
C LYS A 65 13.11 -5.36 6.10
N GLU A 66 12.15 -6.13 5.60
CA GLU A 66 10.92 -5.58 5.01
C GLU A 66 10.12 -4.77 6.02
N LEU A 67 9.94 -5.29 7.22
CA LEU A 67 9.19 -4.60 8.26
C LEU A 67 9.88 -3.27 8.64
N ASP A 68 11.19 -3.28 8.84
CA ASP A 68 11.96 -2.08 9.18
C ASP A 68 11.82 -1.01 8.08
N ARG A 69 11.89 -1.39 6.81
CA ARG A 69 11.67 -0.48 5.68
C ARG A 69 10.30 0.18 5.71
N PHE A 70 9.24 -0.57 6.06
CA PHE A 70 7.91 0.03 6.22
C PHE A 70 7.84 0.97 7.44
N MET A 71 8.60 0.68 8.51
CA MET A 71 8.64 1.52 9.71
C MET A 71 9.38 2.83 9.52
N GLU A 72 10.30 2.91 8.54
CA GLU A 72 11.02 4.13 8.19
C GLU A 72 10.18 5.12 7.36
N ILE A 73 9.05 4.68 6.79
CA ILE A 73 8.20 5.54 5.95
C ILE A 73 7.67 6.73 6.76
N THR A 74 7.77 7.93 6.17
CA THR A 74 7.27 9.18 6.75
C THR A 74 6.02 9.68 6.02
N PRO A 75 5.22 10.60 6.62
CA PRO A 75 4.11 11.23 5.93
C PRO A 75 4.53 11.95 4.64
N ALA A 76 5.76 12.48 4.59
CA ALA A 76 6.31 13.12 3.41
C ALA A 76 6.56 12.11 2.27
N ASN A 77 7.05 10.91 2.58
CA ASN A 77 7.23 9.87 1.55
C ASN A 77 5.89 9.45 0.94
N ILE A 78 4.84 9.36 1.76
CA ILE A 78 3.49 9.01 1.29
C ILE A 78 2.94 10.11 0.39
N GLN A 79 3.06 11.38 0.78
CA GLN A 79 2.65 12.51 -0.06
C GLN A 79 3.43 12.53 -1.39
N GLN A 80 4.75 12.33 -1.34
CA GLN A 80 5.58 12.29 -2.55
C GLN A 80 5.17 11.15 -3.47
N ALA A 81 4.88 9.96 -2.93
CA ALA A 81 4.37 8.84 -3.71
C ALA A 81 3.01 9.14 -4.33
N ALA A 82 2.10 9.79 -3.58
CA ALA A 82 0.80 10.21 -4.11
C ALA A 82 0.93 11.21 -5.27
N GLN A 83 1.84 12.18 -5.17
CA GLN A 83 2.12 13.13 -6.25
C GLN A 83 2.76 12.47 -7.47
N THR A 84 3.58 11.43 -7.25
CA THR A 84 4.31 10.75 -8.33
C THR A 84 3.42 9.75 -9.08
N TYR A 85 2.62 8.97 -8.36
CA TYR A 85 1.95 7.80 -8.91
C TYR A 85 0.43 7.94 -9.05
N LEU A 86 -0.23 8.77 -8.24
CA LEU A 86 -1.69 8.92 -8.27
C LEU A 86 -2.12 10.07 -9.20
N THR A 87 -1.54 10.13 -10.40
CA THR A 87 -1.88 11.15 -11.41
C THR A 87 -3.05 10.70 -12.28
N ARG A 88 -3.72 11.66 -12.93
CA ARG A 88 -4.84 11.36 -13.83
C ARG A 88 -4.41 10.53 -15.03
N GLU A 89 -3.19 10.78 -15.52
CA GLU A 89 -2.58 10.08 -16.66
C GLU A 89 -2.20 8.63 -16.31
N ASN A 90 -1.99 8.33 -15.02
CA ASN A 90 -1.67 6.99 -14.52
C ASN A 90 -2.91 6.26 -13.96
N ARG A 91 -4.12 6.73 -14.28
CA ARG A 91 -5.39 6.16 -13.81
C ARG A 91 -6.15 5.46 -14.94
N SER A 92 -6.66 4.27 -14.62
CA SER A 92 -7.66 3.55 -15.44
C SER A 92 -8.95 3.38 -14.64
N VAL A 93 -10.10 3.58 -15.30
CA VAL A 93 -11.42 3.41 -14.69
C VAL A 93 -12.12 2.24 -15.37
N ILE A 94 -12.60 1.29 -14.58
CA ILE A 94 -13.34 0.12 -15.06
C ILE A 94 -14.72 0.14 -14.41
N GLU A 95 -15.75 0.19 -15.24
CA GLU A 95 -17.15 0.12 -14.80
C GLU A 95 -17.72 -1.24 -15.17
N VAL A 96 -18.28 -1.94 -14.18
CA VAL A 96 -18.88 -3.25 -14.37
C VAL A 96 -20.37 -3.16 -14.07
N TYR A 97 -21.19 -3.46 -15.07
CA TYR A 97 -22.64 -3.47 -14.96
C TYR A 97 -23.14 -4.92 -14.87
N PRO A 98 -24.09 -5.22 -13.97
CA PRO A 98 -24.71 -6.54 -13.94
C PRO A 98 -25.42 -6.81 -15.27
N HIS A 99 -25.35 -8.05 -15.75
CA HIS A 99 -26.05 -8.45 -16.97
C HIS A 99 -27.56 -8.38 -16.72
N SER A 100 -28.28 -7.56 -17.48
CA SER A 100 -29.74 -7.52 -17.46
C SER A 100 -30.28 -8.73 -18.23
N ASN A 101 -31.12 -9.55 -17.59
CA ASN A 101 -31.97 -10.54 -18.26
C ASN A 101 -33.23 -9.86 -18.81
#